data_AF-A0A096KNI5-F1
#
_entry.id   AF-A0A096KNI5-F1
#
_cell.length_a   1.000
_cell.length_b   1.000
_cell.length_c   1.000
_cell.angle_alpha   90.00
_cell.angle_beta   90.00
_cell.angle_gamma   90.00
#
_symmetry.space_group_name_H-M   'P 1'
#
loop_
_entity.id
_entity.type
_entity.pdbx_description
1 polymer ?
#
loop_
_entity_poly.entity_id
_entity_poly.type
_entity_poly.pdbx_seq_one_letter_code
_entity_poly.pdbx_strand_id
1 'polypeptide(L)'
;MAGKGRASVNDMKRVEVQVLMEIAQQSEDNGGFYGFSRKTLAERVGVSPYRARAAIERLESEDIIEVVSRYSDDGGQLANGICLTERGEWYLEGIRAGILVQDLIKDEVADR
;
A
#
# COMPACT_ATOMS: atom_id res chain seq x y z
N MET A 1 7.46 -12.31 -30.98
CA MET A 1 7.47 -11.11 -30.12
C MET A 1 7.80 -11.55 -28.70
N ALA A 2 9.00 -11.26 -28.22
CA ALA A 2 9.51 -11.69 -26.92
C ALA A 2 9.26 -10.60 -25.85
N GLY A 3 8.86 -11.02 -24.65
CA GLY A 3 9.01 -10.24 -23.42
C GLY A 3 7.90 -9.22 -23.09
N LYS A 4 6.73 -9.68 -22.62
CA LYS A 4 5.76 -8.79 -21.92
C LYS A 4 5.29 -9.25 -20.54
N GLY A 5 5.64 -10.46 -20.09
CA GLY A 5 5.08 -11.03 -18.84
C GLY A 5 5.89 -10.82 -17.56
N ARG A 6 7.23 -10.77 -17.62
CA ARG A 6 8.07 -10.71 -16.41
C ARG A 6 8.27 -9.31 -15.86
N ALA A 7 8.34 -8.31 -16.75
CA ALA A 7 8.45 -6.91 -16.35
C ALA A 7 7.17 -6.42 -15.65
N SER A 8 5.97 -6.88 -16.06
CA SER A 8 4.71 -6.41 -15.47
C SER A 8 4.42 -6.96 -14.07
N VAL A 9 4.85 -8.18 -13.75
CA VAL A 9 4.57 -8.80 -12.44
C VAL A 9 5.44 -8.17 -11.35
N ASN A 10 6.73 -7.99 -11.60
CA ASN A 10 7.61 -7.26 -10.67
C ASN A 10 7.19 -5.80 -10.53
N ASP A 11 6.74 -5.17 -11.62
CA ASP A 11 6.17 -3.83 -11.59
C ASP A 11 4.91 -3.79 -10.72
N MET A 12 4.03 -4.80 -10.80
CA MET A 12 2.81 -4.83 -9.99
C MET A 12 3.08 -5.06 -8.51
N LYS A 13 4.01 -5.95 -8.14
CA LYS A 13 4.38 -6.13 -6.72
C LYS A 13 5.01 -4.86 -6.15
N ARG A 14 5.78 -4.09 -6.93
CA ARG A 14 6.23 -2.76 -6.53
C ARG A 14 5.06 -1.81 -6.27
N VAL A 15 4.06 -1.80 -7.15
CA VAL A 15 2.86 -0.97 -6.95
C VAL A 15 2.08 -1.38 -5.70
N GLU A 16 1.93 -2.68 -5.43
CA GLU A 16 1.31 -3.19 -4.19
C GLU A 16 2.02 -2.67 -2.95
N VAL A 17 3.36 -2.72 -2.92
CA VAL A 17 4.17 -2.20 -1.81
C VAL A 17 3.99 -0.69 -1.64
N GLN A 18 4.03 0.08 -2.74
CA GLN A 18 3.85 1.53 -2.68
C GLN A 18 2.45 1.92 -2.19
N VAL A 19 1.41 1.20 -2.64
CA VAL A 19 0.04 1.37 -2.18
C VAL A 19 -0.08 1.06 -0.69
N LEU A 20 0.49 -0.06 -0.23
CA LEU A 20 0.48 -0.43 1.19
C LEU A 20 1.18 0.62 2.07
N MET A 21 2.34 1.12 1.64
CA MET A 21 3.07 2.16 2.37
C MET A 21 2.29 3.47 2.45
N GLU A 22 1.65 3.90 1.36
CA GLU A 22 0.82 5.11 1.37
C GLU A 22 -0.42 4.93 2.25
N ILE A 23 -1.06 3.76 2.20
CA ILE A 23 -2.20 3.43 3.07
C ILE A 23 -1.78 3.55 4.54
N ALA A 24 -0.68 2.89 4.92
CA ALA A 24 -0.17 2.94 6.29
C ALA A 24 0.17 4.37 6.73
N GLN A 25 0.90 5.12 5.89
CA GLN A 25 1.32 6.48 6.22
C GLN A 25 0.15 7.44 6.45
N GLN A 26 -0.91 7.36 5.64
CA GLN A 26 -2.08 8.24 5.82
C GLN A 26 -3.09 7.70 6.86
N SER A 27 -2.92 6.46 7.34
CA SER A 27 -3.77 5.87 8.37
C SER A 27 -3.37 6.31 9.78
N GLU A 28 -2.09 6.62 10.00
CA GLU A 28 -1.54 7.09 11.28
C GLU A 28 -2.29 8.33 11.80
N ASP A 29 -2.62 9.27 10.92
CA ASP A 29 -3.31 10.52 11.28
C ASP A 29 -4.84 10.43 11.31
N ASN A 30 -5.42 9.30 10.87
CA ASN A 30 -6.87 9.17 10.64
C ASN A 30 -7.50 8.00 11.43
N GLY A 31 -6.98 7.76 12.64
CA GLY A 31 -7.52 6.77 13.57
C GLY A 31 -7.36 5.32 13.08
N GLY A 32 -6.30 5.03 12.33
CA GLY A 32 -6.00 3.69 11.82
C GLY A 32 -6.67 3.35 10.49
N PHE A 33 -7.38 4.30 9.86
CA PHE A 33 -8.04 4.07 8.58
C PHE A 33 -7.54 5.02 7.49
N TYR A 34 -7.20 4.49 6.33
CA TYR A 34 -7.05 5.27 5.12
C TYR A 34 -8.43 5.75 4.64
N GLY A 35 -8.65 7.07 4.66
CA GLY A 35 -9.95 7.67 4.34
C GLY A 35 -10.05 8.32 2.96
N PHE A 36 -8.97 8.35 2.17
CA PHE A 36 -9.02 8.99 0.85
C PHE A 36 -9.64 8.09 -0.21
N SER A 37 -10.13 8.73 -1.27
CA SER A 37 -10.64 8.02 -2.44
C SER A 37 -9.54 7.19 -3.12
N ARG A 38 -9.94 6.12 -3.82
CA ARG A 38 -9.03 5.31 -4.67
C ARG A 38 -8.32 6.14 -5.74
N LYS A 39 -8.95 7.21 -6.24
CA LYS A 39 -8.36 8.12 -7.22
C LYS A 39 -7.20 8.90 -6.59
N THR A 40 -7.43 9.46 -5.41
CA THR A 40 -6.41 10.19 -4.64
C THR A 40 -5.24 9.29 -4.26
N LEU A 41 -5.51 8.03 -3.89
CA LEU A 41 -4.46 7.03 -3.65
C LEU A 41 -3.59 6.81 -4.90
N ALA A 42 -4.23 6.62 -6.07
CA ALA A 42 -3.50 6.43 -7.32
C ALA A 42 -2.61 7.63 -7.68
N GLU A 43 -3.12 8.85 -7.50
CA GLU A 43 -2.37 10.10 -7.73
C GLU A 43 -1.16 10.22 -6.79
N ARG A 44 -1.34 9.94 -5.50
CA ARG A 44 -0.26 10.01 -4.49
C ARG A 44 0.83 8.98 -4.73
N VAL A 45 0.45 7.76 -5.11
CA VAL A 45 1.39 6.68 -5.45
C VAL A 45 2.06 6.93 -6.82
N GLY A 46 1.47 7.76 -7.68
CA GLY A 46 1.99 8.03 -9.03
C GLY A 46 1.70 6.93 -10.05
N VAL A 47 0.57 6.24 -9.90
CA VAL A 47 0.15 5.13 -10.78
C VAL A 47 -1.23 5.38 -11.38
N SER A 48 -1.60 4.60 -12.40
CA SER A 48 -2.95 4.70 -12.96
C SER A 48 -4.02 4.21 -11.94
N PRO A 49 -5.25 4.76 -11.97
CA PRO A 49 -6.33 4.28 -11.11
C PRO A 49 -6.61 2.77 -11.23
N TYR A 50 -6.40 2.19 -12.42
CA TYR A 50 -6.53 0.75 -12.65
C TYR A 50 -5.50 -0.04 -11.84
N ARG A 51 -4.24 0.40 -11.82
CA ARG A 51 -3.16 -0.25 -11.08
C ARG A 51 -3.36 -0.13 -9.57
N ALA A 52 -3.74 1.04 -9.08
CA ALA A 52 -4.07 1.21 -7.66
C ALA A 52 -5.24 0.29 -7.24
N ARG A 53 -6.28 0.18 -8.08
CA ARG A 53 -7.40 -0.74 -7.83
C ARG A 53 -6.92 -2.19 -7.79
N ALA A 54 -6.14 -2.63 -8.78
CA ALA A 54 -5.62 -4.00 -8.82
C ALA A 54 -4.73 -4.31 -7.61
N ALA A 55 -3.94 -3.34 -7.13
CA ALA A 55 -3.16 -3.49 -5.91
C ALA A 55 -4.05 -3.68 -4.68
N ILE A 56 -5.08 -2.86 -4.50
CA ILE A 56 -6.03 -2.99 -3.38
C ILE A 56 -6.70 -4.37 -3.41
N GLU A 57 -7.24 -4.78 -4.56
CA GLU A 57 -7.91 -6.10 -4.69
C GLU A 57 -6.98 -7.26 -4.34
N ARG A 58 -5.69 -7.17 -4.71
CA ARG A 58 -4.69 -8.20 -4.40
C ARG A 58 -4.31 -8.20 -2.93
N LEU A 59 -4.02 -7.03 -2.36
CA LEU A 59 -3.70 -6.89 -0.93
C LEU A 59 -4.86 -7.37 -0.05
N GLU A 60 -6.10 -7.04 -0.42
CA GLU A 60 -7.30 -7.51 0.26
C GLU A 60 -7.45 -9.04 0.12
N SER A 61 -7.24 -9.59 -1.07
CA SER A 61 -7.30 -11.05 -1.29
C SER A 61 -6.20 -11.84 -0.55
N GLU A 62 -5.07 -11.19 -0.26
CA GLU A 62 -3.95 -11.75 0.48
C GLU A 62 -4.07 -11.51 2.01
N ASP A 63 -5.20 -10.94 2.46
CA ASP A 63 -5.49 -10.61 3.87
C ASP A 63 -4.46 -9.64 4.47
N ILE A 64 -3.96 -8.70 3.65
CA ILE A 64 -3.00 -7.66 4.07
C ILE A 64 -3.75 -6.38 4.48
N ILE A 65 -4.87 -6.10 3.84
CA ILE A 65 -5.73 -4.96 4.15
C ILE A 65 -7.19 -5.41 4.22
N GLU A 66 -8.01 -4.61 4.88
CA GLU A 66 -9.46 -4.75 4.88
C GLU A 66 -10.11 -3.43 4.44
N VAL A 67 -11.12 -3.51 3.56
CA VAL A 67 -11.96 -2.36 3.18
C VAL A 67 -13.22 -2.36 4.03
N VAL A 68 -13.31 -1.42 4.97
CA VAL A 68 -14.40 -1.36 5.94
C VAL A 68 -15.41 -0.27 5.60
N SER A 69 -16.70 -0.55 5.82
CA SER A 69 -17.73 0.48 5.80
C SER A 69 -17.63 1.33 7.06
N ARG A 70 -17.73 2.65 6.90
CA ARG A 70 -17.66 3.61 7.99
C ARG A 70 -18.96 4.39 8.11
N TYR A 71 -19.30 4.73 9.35
CA TYR A 71 -20.50 5.50 9.68
C TYR A 71 -20.12 6.63 10.65
N SER A 72 -20.79 7.77 10.55
CA SER A 72 -20.72 8.84 11.54
C SER A 72 -21.62 8.52 12.74
N ASP A 73 -21.45 9.25 13.84
CA ASP A 73 -22.18 9.02 15.09
C ASP A 73 -23.71 9.21 14.95
N ASP A 74 -24.14 9.99 13.96
CA ASP A 74 -25.55 10.18 13.58
C ASP A 74 -26.10 9.08 12.66
N GLY A 75 -25.29 8.06 12.35
CA GLY A 75 -25.64 6.94 11.46
C GLY A 75 -25.47 7.24 9.97
N GLY A 76 -24.96 8.42 9.60
CA GLY A 76 -24.63 8.76 8.22
C GLY A 76 -23.54 7.86 7.65
N GLN A 77 -23.69 7.42 6.39
CA GLN A 77 -22.65 6.63 5.74
C GLN A 77 -21.47 7.52 5.35
N LEU A 78 -20.27 7.16 5.80
CA LEU A 78 -19.01 7.78 5.42
C LEU A 78 -18.38 7.03 4.24
N ALA A 79 -17.35 7.63 3.65
CA ALA A 79 -16.49 6.90 2.71
C ALA A 79 -15.89 5.67 3.40
N ASN A 80 -15.85 4.54 2.69
CA ASN A 80 -15.21 3.33 3.19
C ASN A 80 -13.75 3.63 3.58
N GLY A 81 -13.33 3.07 4.71
CA GLY A 81 -11.95 3.09 5.15
C GLY A 81 -11.19 1.90 4.59
N ILE A 82 -9.86 2.00 4.56
CA ILE A 82 -8.98 0.84 4.39
C ILE A 82 -8.07 0.78 5.61
N CYS A 83 -7.97 -0.36 6.28
CA CYS A 83 -7.01 -0.58 7.37
C CYS A 83 -6.10 -1.76 7.06
N LEU A 84 -4.95 -1.81 7.74
CA LEU A 84 -4.09 -2.98 7.72
C LEU A 84 -4.70 -4.05 8.64
N THR A 85 -4.59 -5.31 8.23
CA THR A 85 -4.84 -6.44 9.12
C THR A 85 -3.59 -6.68 9.99
N GLU A 86 -3.69 -7.54 11.02
CA GLU A 86 -2.51 -7.97 11.81
C GLU A 86 -1.41 -8.55 10.89
N ARG A 87 -1.80 -9.36 9.91
CA ARG A 87 -0.87 -9.89 8.91
C ARG A 87 -0.26 -8.79 8.05
N GLY A 88 -1.05 -7.79 7.69
CA GLY A 88 -0.58 -6.65 6.92
C GLY A 88 0.42 -5.78 7.65
N GLU A 89 0.22 -5.57 8.95
CA GLU A 89 1.19 -4.89 9.81
C GLU A 89 2.52 -5.64 9.82
N TRP A 90 2.50 -6.95 10.07
CA TRP A 90 3.69 -7.82 10.03
C TRP A 90 4.40 -7.79 8.68
N TYR A 91 3.64 -7.80 7.59
CA TYR A 91 4.19 -7.72 6.23
C TYR A 91 4.85 -6.36 5.95
N LEU A 92 4.22 -5.27 6.38
CA LEU A 92 4.77 -3.92 6.26
C LEU A 92 6.06 -3.74 7.08
N GLU A 93 6.10 -4.26 8.30
CA GLU A 93 7.32 -4.26 9.13
C GLU A 93 8.48 -4.96 8.42
N GLY A 94 8.22 -6.13 7.83
CA GLY A 94 9.21 -6.85 7.03
C GLY A 94 9.73 -6.05 5.84
N ILE A 95 8.86 -5.33 5.14
CA ILE A 95 9.25 -4.44 4.03
C ILE A 95 10.12 -3.29 4.54
N ARG A 96 9.68 -2.59 5.60
CA ARG A 96 10.40 -1.45 6.18
C ARG A 96 11.80 -1.87 6.65
N ALA A 97 11.93 -3.02 7.31
CA ALA A 97 13.21 -3.58 7.71
C ALA A 97 14.11 -3.90 6.50
N GLY A 98 13.55 -4.47 5.43
CA GLY A 98 14.29 -4.76 4.20
C GLY A 98 14.83 -3.50 3.50
N ILE A 99 14.07 -2.40 3.48
CA ILE A 99 14.51 -1.11 2.93
C ILE A 99 15.67 -0.55 3.77
N LEU A 100 15.54 -0.55 5.10
CA LEU A 100 16.58 -0.07 6.01
C LEU A 100 17.92 -0.80 5.79
N VAL A 101 17.88 -2.12 5.63
CA VAL A 101 19.08 -2.93 5.35
C VAL A 101 19.71 -2.55 4.01
N GLN A 102 18.91 -2.31 2.96
CA GLN A 102 19.45 -1.90 1.66
C GLN A 102 20.12 -0.53 1.70
N ASP A 103 19.58 0.40 2.47
CA ASP A 103 20.15 1.75 2.57
C ASP A 103 21.45 1.74 3.40
N LEU A 104 21.51 0.96 4.49
CA LEU A 104 22.75 0.76 5.26
C LEU A 104 23.89 0.19 4.38
N ILE A 105 23.58 -0.79 3.51
CA ILE A 105 24.57 -1.37 2.60
C ILE A 105 25.05 -0.35 1.56
N LYS A 106 24.17 0.52 1.06
CA LYS A 106 24.56 1.57 0.10
C LYS A 106 25.48 2.61 0.75
N ASP A 107 25.21 2.98 2.00
CA ASP A 107 26.04 3.94 2.75
C ASP A 107 27.45 3.37 3.00
N GLU A 108 27.60 2.10 3.37
CA GLU A 108 28.91 1.44 3.50
C GLU A 108 29.71 1.41 2.18
N VAL A 109 29.03 1.36 1.04
CA VAL A 109 29.67 1.37 -0.28
C VAL A 109 30.02 2.80 -0.73
N ALA A 110 29.25 3.80 -0.32
CA ALA A 110 29.49 5.21 -0.63
C ALA A 110 30.68 5.81 0.14
N ASP A 111 31.01 5.25 1.32
CA ASP A 111 32.17 5.63 2.14
C ASP A 111 33.50 4.95 1.71
N ARG A 112 33.53 4.23 0.58
CA ARG A 112 34.74 3.64 -0.04
C ARG A 112 35.13 4.33 -1.34
#